data_AF-A0ABD5MVD1-F1
#
_entry.id   AF-A0ABD5MVD1-F1
#
_cell.length_a   1.000
_cell.length_b   1.000
_cell.length_c   1.000
_cell.angle_alpha   90.00
_cell.angle_beta   90.00
_cell.angle_gamma   90.00
#
_symmetry.space_group_name_H-M   'P 1'
#
loop_
_entity.id
_entity.type
_entity.pdbx_description
1 polymer ?
#
loop_
_entity_poly.entity_id
_entity_poly.type
_entity_poly.pdbx_seq_one_letter_code
_entity_poly.pdbx_strand_id
1 'polypeptide(L)'
;MAKQEIVLSFLQLKDLGLLLLLGGSAAVTALTINVIPKILKKPVLGGVFKKRKRTLTQRTIIGAIIFGVGWGLSGLCPGSAMASLGVGNLPSLIGIGGMFLGAYIMGRYFT
;
A
#
# COMPACT_ATOMS: atom_id res chain seq x y z
N MET A 1 11.33 3.63 -19.13
CA MET A 1 11.73 2.40 -18.42
C MET A 1 11.41 2.58 -16.95
N ALA A 2 10.58 1.71 -16.37
CA ALA A 2 10.32 1.74 -14.93
C ALA A 2 11.61 1.35 -14.19
N LYS A 3 12.32 2.34 -13.67
CA LYS A 3 13.54 2.13 -12.89
C LYS A 3 13.15 1.56 -11.53
N GLN A 4 13.64 0.36 -11.22
CA GLN A 4 13.45 -0.32 -9.94
C GLN A 4 14.21 0.38 -8.78
N GLU A 5 14.97 1.44 -9.09
CA GLU A 5 15.76 2.24 -8.15
C GLU A 5 14.95 3.33 -7.42
N ILE A 6 13.70 3.60 -7.82
CA ILE A 6 12.89 4.71 -7.31
C ILE A 6 12.69 4.66 -5.78
N VAL A 7 12.65 3.46 -5.19
CA VAL A 7 12.53 3.29 -3.73
C VAL A 7 13.85 3.61 -3.00
N LEU A 8 15.01 3.33 -3.61
CA LEU A 8 16.31 3.75 -3.06
C LEU A 8 16.54 5.25 -3.22
N SER A 9 16.14 5.84 -4.35
CA SER A 9 16.21 7.30 -4.58
C SER A 9 15.26 8.09 -3.66
N PHE A 10 14.13 7.48 -3.29
CA PHE A 10 13.23 7.98 -2.25
C PHE A 10 13.87 7.95 -0.85
N LEU A 11 14.54 6.84 -0.48
CA LEU A 11 15.26 6.73 0.79
C LEU A 11 16.45 7.71 0.90
N GLN A 12 17.02 8.12 -0.24
CA GLN A 12 18.11 9.09 -0.35
C GLN A 12 17.65 10.56 -0.49
N LEU A 13 16.35 10.87 -0.32
CA LEU A 13 15.77 12.23 -0.43
C LEU A 13 16.02 12.95 -1.77
N LYS A 14 16.46 12.26 -2.82
CA LYS A 14 16.78 12.87 -4.12
C LYS A 14 15.54 13.08 -5.01
N ASP A 15 14.47 12.31 -4.78
CA ASP A 15 13.20 12.38 -5.53
C ASP A 15 12.00 12.60 -4.60
N LEU A 16 11.66 13.87 -4.34
CA LEU A 16 10.45 14.25 -3.58
C LEU A 16 9.15 13.92 -4.32
N GLY A 17 9.19 13.58 -5.61
CA GLY A 17 8.01 13.29 -6.43
C GLY A 17 7.19 12.10 -5.90
N LEU A 18 7.84 11.03 -5.46
CA LEU A 18 7.15 9.86 -4.91
C LEU A 18 6.57 10.15 -3.50
N LEU A 19 7.23 11.03 -2.74
CA LEU A 19 6.76 11.48 -1.42
C LEU A 19 5.52 12.33 -1.54
N LEU A 20 5.52 13.25 -2.51
CA LEU A 20 4.37 14.07 -2.84
C LEU A 20 3.22 13.26 -3.42
N LEU A 21 3.49 12.24 -4.23
CA LEU A 21 2.44 11.38 -4.79
C LEU A 21 1.80 10.49 -3.71
N LEU A 22 2.60 9.79 -2.89
CA LEU A 22 2.10 8.93 -1.82
C LEU A 22 1.47 9.76 -0.69
N GLY A 23 2.14 10.84 -0.27
CA GLY A 23 1.62 11.77 0.74
C GLY A 23 0.38 12.51 0.26
N GLY A 24 0.37 12.99 -0.99
CA GLY A 24 -0.77 13.67 -1.60
C GLY A 24 -1.97 12.76 -1.78
N SER A 25 -1.79 11.54 -2.29
CA SER A 25 -2.88 10.57 -2.39
C SER A 25 -3.43 10.16 -1.02
N ALA A 26 -2.57 9.98 -0.01
CA ALA A 26 -2.99 9.73 1.36
C ALA A 26 -3.77 10.92 1.95
N ALA A 27 -3.31 12.15 1.71
CA ALA A 27 -3.98 13.37 2.16
C ALA A 27 -5.35 13.55 1.49
N VAL A 28 -5.44 13.36 0.17
CA VAL A 28 -6.71 13.42 -0.57
C VAL A 28 -7.68 12.35 -0.07
N THR A 29 -7.21 11.12 0.14
CA THR A 29 -8.03 10.02 0.67
C THR A 29 -8.50 10.32 2.09
N ALA A 30 -7.61 10.82 2.95
CA ALA A 30 -7.95 11.20 4.32
C ALA A 30 -8.96 12.36 4.36
N LEU A 31 -8.78 13.38 3.51
CA LEU A 31 -9.70 14.49 3.38
C LEU A 31 -11.07 13.99 2.92
N THR A 32 -11.09 13.16 1.87
CA THR A 32 -12.31 12.55 1.32
C THR A 32 -13.07 11.75 2.37
N ILE A 33 -12.40 10.85 3.10
CA ILE A 33 -13.02 10.02 4.16
C ILE A 33 -13.49 10.87 5.35
N ASN A 34 -12.87 12.02 5.64
CA ASN A 34 -13.29 12.90 6.73
C ASN A 34 -14.37 13.91 6.34
N VAL A 35 -14.43 14.32 5.07
CA VAL A 35 -15.32 15.37 4.56
C VAL A 35 -16.61 14.78 3.98
N ILE A 36 -16.54 13.71 3.17
CA ILE A 36 -17.73 13.08 2.57
C ILE A 36 -18.80 12.69 3.60
N PRO A 37 -18.49 11.98 4.70
CA PRO A 37 -19.51 11.61 5.68
C PRO A 37 -20.05 12.79 6.50
N LYS A 38 -19.40 13.97 6.46
CA LYS A 38 -19.95 15.21 7.05
C LYS A 38 -20.95 15.90 6.14
N ILE A 39 -20.75 15.83 4.83
CA ILE A 39 -21.61 16.48 3.82
C ILE A 39 -22.77 15.57 3.42
N LEU A 40 -22.49 14.27 3.21
CA LEU A 40 -23.47 13.26 2.79
C LEU A 40 -23.88 12.39 3.98
N LYS A 41 -25.09 12.60 4.50
CA LYS A 41 -25.67 11.77 5.58
C LYS A 41 -25.99 10.33 5.13
N LYS A 42 -26.09 10.10 3.82
CA LYS A 42 -26.33 8.78 3.21
C LYS A 42 -25.45 8.61 1.95
N PRO A 43 -24.82 7.45 1.74
CA PRO A 43 -24.11 7.15 0.50
C PRO A 43 -25.09 7.05 -0.67
N VAL A 44 -24.63 7.46 -1.87
CA VAL A 44 -25.46 7.56 -3.09
C VAL A 44 -26.04 6.20 -3.52
N LEU A 45 -25.37 5.09 -3.19
CA LEU A 45 -25.83 3.71 -3.46
C LEU A 45 -26.76 3.11 -2.38
N GLY A 46 -27.12 3.87 -1.34
CA GLY A 46 -27.88 3.37 -0.19
C GLY A 46 -27.01 2.62 0.83
N GLY A 47 -27.15 2.97 2.11
CA GLY A 47 -26.38 2.37 3.22
C GLY A 47 -26.05 3.35 4.34
N VAL A 48 -25.12 2.96 5.23
CA VAL A 48 -24.55 3.80 6.29
C VAL A 48 -23.04 3.81 6.10
N PHE A 49 -22.39 4.97 6.28
CA PHE A 49 -20.94 5.05 6.31
C PHE A 49 -20.40 4.28 7.54
N LYS A 50 -20.16 2.97 7.38
CA LYS A 50 -19.55 2.14 8.44
C LYS A 50 -18.06 2.46 8.53
N LYS A 51 -17.69 3.20 9.58
CA LYS A 51 -16.30 3.43 9.94
C LYS A 51 -15.73 2.14 10.54
N ARG A 52 -15.11 1.29 9.72
CA ARG A 52 -14.44 0.08 10.22
C ARG A 52 -13.14 0.50 10.92
N LYS A 53 -13.20 0.65 12.24
CA LYS A 53 -12.01 0.81 13.07
C LYS A 53 -11.23 -0.50 13.02
N ARG A 54 -10.04 -0.49 12.40
CA ARG A 54 -9.06 -1.55 12.63
C ARG A 54 -8.48 -1.36 14.02
N THR A 55 -8.63 -2.35 14.88
CA THR A 55 -7.92 -2.42 16.16
C THR A 55 -6.43 -2.61 15.88
N LEU A 56 -5.61 -1.74 16.46
CA LEU A 56 -4.16 -1.91 16.44
C LEU A 56 -3.79 -3.02 17.44
N THR A 57 -3.71 -4.25 16.94
CA THR A 57 -3.21 -5.40 17.70
C THR A 57 -1.70 -5.56 17.51
N GLN A 58 -0.99 -6.13 18.48
CA GLN A 58 0.46 -6.44 18.38
C GLN A 58 0.79 -7.23 17.10
N ARG A 59 -0.11 -8.14 16.70
CA ARG A 59 -0.03 -8.91 15.44
C ARG A 59 0.08 -8.02 14.21
N THR A 60 -0.66 -6.91 14.18
CA THR A 60 -0.68 -5.94 13.09
C THR A 60 0.63 -5.13 13.04
N ILE A 61 1.19 -4.80 14.19
CA ILE A 61 2.46 -4.05 14.29
C ILE A 61 3.62 -4.92 13.77
N ILE A 62 3.71 -6.17 14.25
CA ILE A 62 4.73 -7.12 13.80
C ILE A 62 4.62 -7.36 12.30
N GLY A 63 3.40 -7.56 11.78
CA GLY A 63 3.16 -7.69 10.35
C GLY A 63 3.58 -6.46 9.55
N ALA A 64 3.30 -5.25 10.05
CA ALA A 64 3.69 -4.01 9.39
C ALA A 64 5.22 -3.83 9.31
N ILE A 65 5.95 -4.22 10.36
CA ILE A 65 7.42 -4.17 10.38
C ILE A 65 8.01 -5.14 9.36
N ILE A 66 7.58 -6.41 9.38
CA ILE A 66 8.07 -7.44 8.44
C ILE A 66 7.76 -7.01 6.99
N PHE A 67 6.56 -6.50 6.76
CA PHE A 67 6.14 -6.03 5.45
C PHE A 67 6.95 -4.81 4.97
N GLY A 68 7.20 -3.85 5.86
CA GLY A 68 8.04 -2.67 5.57
C GLY A 68 9.48 -3.04 5.25
N VAL A 69 10.09 -3.94 6.02
CA VAL A 69 11.45 -4.46 5.76
C VAL A 69 11.50 -5.17 4.42
N GLY A 70 10.48 -5.99 4.10
CA GLY A 70 10.38 -6.69 2.81
C GLY A 70 10.33 -5.74 1.60
N TRP A 71 9.56 -4.65 1.68
CA TRP A 71 9.53 -3.62 0.63
C TRP A 71 10.86 -2.87 0.51
N GLY A 72 11.48 -2.52 1.64
CA GLY A 72 12.77 -1.83 1.65
C GLY A 72 13.87 -2.66 1.00
N LEU A 73 13.91 -3.98 1.27
CA LEU A 73 14.87 -4.91 0.67
C LEU A 73 14.59 -5.18 -0.81
N SER A 74 13.32 -5.28 -1.20
CA SER A 74 12.95 -5.61 -2.58
C SER A 74 13.00 -4.42 -3.52
N GLY A 75 13.05 -3.17 -3.01
CA GLY A 75 12.93 -1.96 -3.81
C GLY A 75 11.60 -1.84 -4.56
N LEU A 76 10.61 -2.64 -4.17
CA LEU A 76 9.34 -2.83 -4.87
C LEU A 76 8.20 -2.70 -3.86
N CYS A 77 7.19 -1.91 -4.21
CA CYS A 77 5.90 -1.88 -3.51
C CYS A 77 4.85 -2.56 -4.40
N PRO A 78 3.70 -3.03 -3.90
CA PRO A 78 2.67 -3.72 -4.67
C PRO A 78 2.12 -2.80 -5.76
N GLY A 79 2.10 -1.48 -5.54
CA GLY A 79 1.72 -0.50 -6.55
C GLY A 79 2.70 -0.45 -7.71
N SER A 80 4.01 -0.34 -7.44
CA SER A 80 5.03 -0.31 -8.48
C SER A 80 5.23 -1.68 -9.13
N ALA A 81 4.99 -2.76 -8.39
CA ALA A 81 5.03 -4.12 -8.91
C ALA A 81 3.89 -4.37 -9.90
N MET A 82 2.65 -3.94 -9.58
CA MET A 82 1.53 -3.98 -10.53
C MET A 82 1.80 -3.13 -11.78
N ALA A 83 2.36 -1.93 -11.61
CA ALA A 83 2.74 -1.08 -12.74
C ALA A 83 3.85 -1.72 -13.60
N SER A 84 4.84 -2.37 -12.98
CA SER A 84 5.95 -3.05 -13.67
C SER A 84 5.50 -4.31 -14.42
N LEU A 85 4.47 -5.01 -13.94
CA LEU A 85 3.82 -6.08 -14.71
C LEU A 85 3.19 -5.57 -16.00
N GLY A 86 2.55 -4.39 -15.97
CA GLY A 86 1.97 -3.76 -17.16
C GLY A 86 3.02 -3.38 -18.23
N VAL A 87 4.29 -3.23 -17.82
CA VAL A 87 5.42 -2.92 -18.71
C VAL A 87 6.14 -4.19 -19.22
N GLY A 88 5.69 -5.39 -18.82
CA GLY A 88 6.24 -6.67 -19.29
C GLY A 88 7.51 -7.13 -18.56
N ASN A 89 7.77 -6.63 -17.36
CA ASN A 89 8.98 -6.94 -16.61
C ASN A 89 8.84 -8.26 -15.81
N LEU A 90 9.30 -9.38 -16.38
CA LEU A 90 9.29 -10.73 -15.78
C LEU A 90 9.83 -10.82 -14.33
N PRO A 91 10.94 -10.17 -13.93
CA PRO A 91 11.44 -10.24 -12.55
C PRO A 91 10.48 -9.66 -11.50
N SER A 92 9.55 -8.76 -11.86
CA SER A 92 8.53 -8.27 -10.93
C SER A 92 7.51 -9.35 -10.54
N LEU A 93 7.37 -10.40 -11.34
CA LEU A 93 6.49 -11.53 -11.06
C LEU A 93 6.96 -12.34 -9.85
N ILE A 94 8.28 -12.44 -9.63
CA ILE A 94 8.87 -13.15 -8.49
C ILE A 94 8.57 -12.41 -7.18
N GLY A 95 8.72 -11.07 -7.16
CA GLY A 95 8.40 -10.25 -6.00
C GLY A 95 6.91 -10.30 -5.64
N ILE A 96 6.03 -10.30 -6.66
CA ILE A 96 4.59 -10.46 -6.48
C ILE A 96 4.25 -11.86 -5.96
N GLY A 97 4.86 -12.91 -6.52
CA GLY A 97 4.70 -14.28 -6.03
C GLY A 97 5.08 -14.42 -4.55
N GLY A 98 6.20 -13.83 -4.14
CA GLY A 98 6.62 -13.78 -2.73
C GLY A 98 5.63 -13.03 -1.84
N MET A 99 5.08 -11.90 -2.29
CA MET A 99 4.05 -11.16 -1.54
C MET A 99 2.76 -11.97 -1.36
N PHE A 100 2.28 -12.64 -2.42
CA PHE A 100 1.08 -13.48 -2.34
C PHE A 100 1.29 -14.70 -1.45
N LEU A 101 2.45 -15.36 -1.54
CA LEU A 101 2.82 -16.47 -0.66
C LEU A 101 2.86 -16.02 0.81
N GLY A 102 3.51 -14.89 1.11
CA GLY A 102 3.56 -14.33 2.46
C GLY A 102 2.16 -14.00 2.99
N ALA A 103 1.31 -13.37 2.18
CA ALA A 103 -0.07 -13.07 2.55
C ALA A 103 -0.91 -14.33 2.78
N TYR A 104 -0.73 -15.37 1.96
CA TYR A 104 -1.44 -16.64 2.09
C TYR A 104 -1.02 -17.39 3.36
N ILE A 105 0.28 -17.47 3.65
CA ILE A 105 0.80 -18.09 4.88
C ILE A 105 0.27 -17.35 6.10
N MET A 106 0.32 -16.01 6.09
CA MET A 106 -0.19 -15.20 7.19
C MET A 106 -1.70 -15.40 7.38
N GLY A 107 -2.48 -15.44 6.30
CA GLY A 107 -3.94 -15.67 6.36
C GLY A 107 -4.30 -17.06 6.91
N ARG A 108 -3.50 -18.08 6.60
CA ARG A 108 -3.74 -19.47 7.00
C ARG A 108 -3.32 -19.76 8.45
N TYR A 109 -2.26 -19.12 8.94
CA TYR A 109 -1.74 -19.37 10.30
C TYR A 109 -2.23 -18.37 11.36
N PHE A 110 -2.73 -17.19 10.97
CA PHE A 110 -2.99 -16.09 11.90
C PHE A 110 -4.45 -15.58 11.94
N THR A 111 -5.39 -16.32 11.35
CA THR A 111 -6.85 -16.12 11.49
C THR A 111 -7.31 -16.34 12.93
#